data_AF-A0A972ASK7-F1
#
_entry.id   AF-A0A972ASK7-F1
#
_cell.length_a   1.000
_cell.length_b   1.000
_cell.length_c   1.000
_cell.angle_alpha   90.00
_cell.angle_beta   90.00
_cell.angle_gamma   90.00
#
_symmetry.space_group_name_H-M   'P 1'
#
loop_
_entity.id
_entity.type
_entity.pdbx_description
1 polymer ?
#
loop_
_entity_poly.entity_id
_entity_poly.type
_entity_poly.pdbx_seq_one_letter_code
_entity_poly.pdbx_strand_id
1 'polypeptide(L)'
;LDRKEKSGALHGKSATVSRKTCTVHATLASNGISLAPFSNISTSDGGSWDIPYFAVDAAATRPADGLYNSSYSYYATETQLWYTKVTFNFTHSVVLYTDYGLPSLLEKAIEANRNPNDYSSSTAFDNYIDAIKDAVAIVYRPRGASTFMATHAPYFEPAATNLKAAIKALEATEVSTGVESLKVAMDQVAPPNDYDDPENPGMKLYYEYDDPNYNYIGKEDYVGYTYGRYRDERDNARKIWESQQLPKAPVLPAEPTPEEQEAYDMAYARWVINYDAAVKALRPVKAISVAYAENRLNLYTDRLVRVPAVKDRLNETIALVEGKMPLAHGCSAAQWAKFERAYNFAVAVSADTNADLRQTKVITARDTLIETWKKTTQVFVEVPAETGYEIDNVNFYIAGLAIDEIIDTFVSATGVGTVVFNETPEGLGTGTIVDLMSGDDLIRSYTIIIYGDISGDASTDTVDALMALRTSSELIALNSNQTLAADVDNNAEINTLDALKILRYAAGLITSFE
;
A
#
# COMPACT_ATOMS: atom_id res chain seq x y z
N LEU A 1 0.64 40.18 38.33
CA LEU A 1 1.27 41.15 39.26
C LEU A 1 0.77 42.56 39.02
N ASP A 2 0.12 42.83 37.88
CA ASP A 2 -0.55 44.09 37.63
C ASP A 2 -1.99 44.07 38.15
N ARG A 3 -2.24 44.96 39.10
CA ARG A 3 -3.57 45.29 39.61
C ARG A 3 -3.68 46.81 39.54
N LYS A 4 -4.71 47.28 38.84
CA LYS A 4 -5.06 48.70 38.80
C LYS A 4 -5.63 49.10 40.16
N GLU A 5 -4.88 49.87 40.92
CA GLU A 5 -5.39 50.47 42.15
C GLU A 5 -6.17 51.72 41.78
N LYS A 6 -7.32 51.93 42.43
CA LYS A 6 -8.17 53.11 42.24
C LYS A 6 -8.21 53.84 43.58
N SER A 7 -7.90 55.14 43.62
CA SER A 7 -8.09 55.89 44.85
C SER A 7 -9.59 55.94 45.17
N GLY A 8 -10.02 55.22 46.21
CA GLY A 8 -11.42 55.20 46.66
C GLY A 8 -11.91 56.51 47.27
N ALA A 9 -11.08 57.56 47.32
CA ALA A 9 -11.44 58.85 47.90
C ALA A 9 -10.83 60.02 47.11
N LEU A 10 -11.73 60.79 46.48
CA LEU A 10 -11.78 62.26 46.57
C LEU A 10 -10.54 63.08 46.15
N HIS A 11 -9.97 62.84 44.96
CA HIS A 11 -9.21 63.89 44.28
C HIS A 11 -9.77 64.11 42.87
N GLY A 12 -10.72 65.04 42.75
CA GLY A 12 -11.17 65.57 41.46
C GLY A 12 -10.21 66.62 40.87
N LYS A 13 -8.93 66.59 41.24
CA LYS A 13 -7.91 67.60 40.88
C LYS A 13 -6.58 66.95 40.54
N SER A 14 -5.78 67.65 39.74
CA SER A 14 -4.45 67.19 39.35
C SER A 14 -3.53 67.01 40.55
N ALA A 15 -2.84 65.87 40.60
CA ALA A 15 -1.91 65.53 41.67
C ALA A 15 -0.75 64.68 41.18
N THR A 16 0.40 64.83 41.83
CA THR A 16 1.57 63.97 41.62
C THR A 16 1.59 62.89 42.70
N VAL A 17 1.53 61.63 42.29
CA VAL A 17 1.60 60.45 43.15
C VAL A 17 3.06 60.00 43.27
N SER A 18 3.51 59.90 44.51
CA SER A 18 4.88 59.52 44.89
C SER A 18 4.86 58.37 45.89
N ARG A 19 5.86 57.50 45.84
CA ARG A 19 6.02 56.40 46.80
C ARG A 19 6.56 56.91 48.14
N LYS A 20 5.92 56.54 49.26
CA LYS A 20 6.32 56.95 50.63
C LYS A 20 7.24 55.91 51.25
N THR A 21 6.68 54.78 51.63
CA THR A 21 7.34 53.69 52.35
C THR A 21 6.80 52.38 51.82
N CYS A 22 7.70 51.46 51.47
CA CYS A 22 7.32 50.13 51.01
C CYS A 22 8.17 49.09 51.71
N THR A 23 7.54 47.99 52.10
CA THR A 23 8.19 46.88 52.77
C THR A 23 7.78 45.60 52.07
N VAL A 24 8.74 45.00 51.36
CA VAL A 24 8.59 43.65 50.81
C VAL A 24 8.66 42.65 51.95
N HIS A 25 7.82 41.62 51.89
CA HIS A 25 7.85 40.53 52.85
C HIS A 25 9.26 39.91 52.94
N ALA A 26 9.77 39.68 54.14
CA ALA A 26 11.16 39.25 54.37
C ALA A 26 11.54 38.00 53.55
N THR A 27 10.65 37.01 53.47
CA THR A 27 10.85 35.79 52.67
C THR A 27 10.91 36.06 51.16
N LEU A 28 10.16 37.03 50.64
CA LEU A 28 10.28 37.39 49.22
C LEU A 28 11.62 38.10 48.97
N ALA A 29 12.00 39.03 49.85
CA ALA A 29 13.27 39.73 49.79
C ALA A 29 14.49 38.79 49.85
N SER A 30 14.46 37.80 50.74
CA SER A 30 15.53 36.80 50.88
C SER A 30 15.66 35.88 49.66
N ASN A 31 14.66 35.86 48.78
CA ASN A 31 14.59 35.03 47.58
C ASN A 31 14.84 35.83 46.29
N GLY A 32 15.42 37.03 46.38
CA GLY A 32 15.76 37.85 45.21
C GLY A 32 14.57 38.59 44.60
N ILE A 33 13.49 38.79 45.37
CA ILE A 33 12.34 39.59 44.96
C ILE A 33 12.40 40.92 45.70
N SER A 34 12.66 42.00 44.97
CA SER A 34 12.85 43.34 45.51
C SER A 34 11.71 44.28 45.11
N LEU A 35 11.75 45.53 45.60
CA LEU A 35 10.80 46.54 45.19
C LEU A 35 11.06 46.95 43.73
N ALA A 36 10.01 46.95 42.91
CA ALA A 36 10.12 47.50 41.57
C ALA A 36 10.55 48.99 41.63
N PRO A 37 11.30 49.49 40.63
CA PRO A 37 11.54 50.91 40.50
C PRO A 37 10.19 51.65 40.33
N PHE A 38 10.07 52.82 40.94
CA PHE A 38 8.85 53.63 40.85
C PHE A 38 9.20 55.04 40.39
N SER A 39 8.55 55.47 39.31
CA SER A 39 8.59 56.86 38.84
C SER A 39 7.30 57.56 39.27
N ASN A 40 7.40 58.84 39.65
CA ASN A 40 6.24 59.60 40.07
C ASN A 40 5.22 59.73 38.93
N ILE A 41 3.94 59.58 39.26
CA ILE A 41 2.84 59.58 38.29
C ILE A 41 2.07 60.89 38.43
N SER A 42 1.88 61.60 37.33
CA SER A 42 0.99 62.79 37.30
C SER A 42 -0.42 62.36 36.91
N THR A 43 -1.41 62.81 37.67
CA THR A 43 -2.83 62.48 37.46
C THR A 43 -3.62 63.77 37.27
N SER A 44 -4.69 63.73 36.48
CA SER A 44 -5.61 64.87 36.28
C SER A 44 -6.85 64.81 37.19
N ASP A 45 -7.27 63.61 37.63
CA ASP A 45 -8.57 63.38 38.27
C ASP A 45 -8.63 62.09 39.14
N GLY A 46 -7.54 61.68 39.80
CA GLY A 46 -7.57 60.54 40.73
C GLY A 46 -7.76 59.16 40.07
N GLY A 47 -7.33 59.02 38.81
CA GLY A 47 -7.46 57.81 37.99
C GLY A 47 -6.78 56.55 38.55
N SER A 48 -7.00 55.42 37.86
CA SER A 48 -6.37 54.15 38.21
C SER A 48 -4.91 54.08 37.73
N TRP A 49 -4.02 53.58 38.60
CA TRP A 49 -2.60 53.45 38.29
C TRP A 49 -2.21 51.99 38.15
N ASP A 50 -1.48 51.70 37.08
CA ASP A 50 -0.84 50.40 36.90
C ASP A 50 0.61 50.54 37.33
N ILE A 51 0.96 49.93 38.47
CA ILE A 51 2.26 50.12 39.12
C ILE A 51 2.88 48.74 39.34
N PRO A 52 4.08 48.46 38.83
CA PRO A 52 4.79 47.24 39.17
C PRO A 52 5.12 47.25 40.67
N TYR A 53 4.78 46.17 41.38
CA TYR A 53 5.01 46.05 42.82
C TYR A 53 6.39 45.46 43.15
N PHE A 54 6.86 44.53 42.33
CA PHE A 54 8.09 43.76 42.56
C PHE A 54 9.00 43.77 41.33
N ALA A 55 10.31 43.76 41.58
CA ALA A 55 11.33 43.36 40.63
C ALA A 55 11.85 41.98 41.03
N VAL A 56 12.08 41.10 40.05
CA VAL A 56 12.58 39.74 40.26
C VAL A 56 13.99 39.68 39.71
N ASP A 57 14.96 39.40 40.57
CA ASP A 57 16.36 39.28 40.17
C ASP A 57 16.56 38.03 39.30
N ALA A 58 17.53 38.07 38.38
CA ALA A 58 17.82 36.94 37.49
C ALA A 58 18.22 35.65 38.25
N ALA A 59 18.74 35.79 39.47
CA ALA A 59 19.12 34.70 40.36
C ALA A 59 18.06 34.40 41.44
N ALA A 60 16.86 34.97 41.33
CA ALA A 60 15.79 34.75 42.31
C ALA A 60 15.40 33.27 42.40
N THR A 61 15.19 32.79 43.61
CA THR A 61 14.73 31.42 43.89
C THR A 61 13.26 31.43 44.28
N ARG A 62 12.51 30.37 43.96
CA ARG A 62 11.10 30.27 44.36
C ARG A 62 11.00 30.08 45.89
N PRO A 63 10.28 30.95 46.62
CA PRO A 63 9.97 30.71 48.03
C PRO A 63 9.10 29.46 48.23
N ALA A 64 8.99 29.02 49.49
CA ALA A 64 8.05 27.96 49.87
C ALA A 64 6.59 28.35 49.59
N ASP A 65 5.68 27.38 49.64
CA ASP A 65 4.26 27.64 49.48
C ASP A 65 3.73 28.43 50.69
N GLY A 66 2.95 29.48 50.44
CA GLY A 66 2.57 30.40 51.48
C GLY A 66 1.90 31.68 50.97
N LEU A 67 1.34 32.43 51.92
CA LEU A 67 0.81 33.77 51.72
C LEU A 67 1.83 34.79 52.21
N TYR A 68 2.25 35.69 51.31
CA TYR A 68 3.26 36.71 51.57
C TYR A 68 2.67 38.10 51.35
N ASN A 69 2.56 38.87 52.43
CA ASN A 69 1.98 40.21 52.40
C ASN A 69 3.08 41.27 52.41
N SER A 70 3.11 42.10 51.38
CA SER A 70 3.99 43.27 51.29
C SER A 70 3.17 44.54 51.43
N SER A 71 3.71 45.54 52.14
CA SER A 71 3.00 46.79 52.43
C SER A 71 3.53 47.92 51.55
N TYR A 72 2.63 48.67 50.92
CA TYR A 72 2.96 49.79 50.05
C TYR A 72 2.21 51.04 50.49
N SER A 73 2.95 52.11 50.74
CA SER A 73 2.39 53.41 51.09
C SER A 73 2.76 54.43 50.02
N TYR A 74 1.76 55.10 49.46
CA TYR A 74 1.91 56.18 48.49
C TYR A 74 1.33 57.46 49.06
N TYR A 75 1.76 58.59 48.51
CA TYR A 75 1.15 59.86 48.80
C TYR A 75 0.90 60.66 47.53
N ALA A 76 -0.20 61.41 47.52
CA ALA A 76 -0.51 62.37 46.48
C ALA A 76 -0.32 63.79 47.03
N THR A 77 0.33 64.63 46.22
CA THR A 77 0.46 66.06 46.47
C THR A 77 -0.35 66.81 45.41
N GLU A 78 -1.35 67.58 45.82
CA GLU A 78 -2.16 68.41 44.91
C GLU A 78 -1.31 69.48 44.21
N THR A 79 -1.60 69.83 42.96
CA THR A 79 -0.82 70.85 42.23
C THR A 79 -1.31 72.28 42.56
N GLN A 80 -1.25 72.75 43.81
CA GLN A 80 -1.59 74.14 44.21
C GLN A 80 -0.65 74.72 45.28
N LEU A 81 -0.46 76.05 45.30
CA LEU A 81 0.50 76.81 46.14
C LEU A 81 0.47 76.54 47.66
N TRP A 82 -0.56 75.89 48.21
CA TRP A 82 -0.70 75.55 49.63
C TRP A 82 -1.14 74.07 49.78
N TYR A 83 -0.17 73.17 49.90
CA TYR A 83 -0.32 71.73 49.66
C TYR A 83 -0.87 70.93 50.86
N THR A 84 -1.88 70.05 50.64
CA THR A 84 -2.24 68.97 51.57
C THR A 84 -1.79 67.62 51.01
N LYS A 85 -1.07 66.83 51.81
CA LYS A 85 -0.56 65.49 51.43
C LYS A 85 -1.51 64.40 51.93
N VAL A 86 -2.10 63.64 51.00
CA VAL A 86 -2.93 62.47 51.35
C VAL A 86 -2.09 61.20 51.20
N THR A 87 -2.18 60.28 52.17
CA THR A 87 -1.44 59.01 52.17
C THR A 87 -2.40 57.84 51.96
N PHE A 88 -2.02 56.90 51.11
CA PHE A 88 -2.76 55.69 50.78
C PHE A 88 -1.92 54.47 51.12
N ASN A 89 -2.50 53.48 51.79
CA ASN A 89 -1.81 52.25 52.17
C ASN A 89 -2.49 51.06 51.50
N PHE A 90 -1.68 50.22 50.86
CA PHE A 90 -2.12 49.02 50.16
C PHE A 90 -1.33 47.83 50.69
N THR A 91 -2.01 46.70 50.82
CA THR A 91 -1.37 45.40 51.06
C THR A 91 -1.43 44.62 49.77
N HIS A 92 -0.26 44.23 49.27
CA HIS A 92 -0.15 43.33 48.13
C HIS A 92 0.15 41.92 48.63
N SER A 93 -0.78 41.00 48.39
CA SER A 93 -0.67 39.60 48.77
C SER A 93 -0.17 38.77 47.60
N VAL A 94 0.96 38.10 47.77
CA VAL A 94 1.48 37.08 46.85
C VAL A 94 1.22 35.72 47.45
N VAL A 95 0.55 34.85 46.71
CA VAL A 95 0.32 33.46 47.12
C VAL A 95 1.14 32.55 46.22
N LEU A 96 1.97 31.72 46.84
CA LEU A 96 2.69 30.64 46.17
C LEU A 96 2.11 29.31 46.62
N TYR A 97 1.81 28.45 45.65
CA TYR A 97 1.22 27.14 45.90
C TYR A 97 1.63 26.16 44.81
N THR A 98 1.49 24.88 45.12
CA THR A 98 1.63 23.75 44.20
C THR A 98 0.24 23.24 43.86
N ASP A 99 -0.08 23.11 42.57
CA ASP A 99 -1.39 22.65 42.08
C ASP A 99 -1.42 21.15 41.77
N TYR A 100 -0.27 20.47 41.92
CA TYR A 100 -0.08 19.04 41.68
C TYR A 100 -0.51 18.58 40.28
N GLY A 101 -0.56 19.50 39.32
CA GLY A 101 -1.06 19.24 37.97
C GLY A 101 -2.57 18.94 37.91
N LEU A 102 -3.33 19.21 38.97
CA LEU A 102 -4.78 18.96 39.00
C LEU A 102 -5.53 19.61 37.83
N PRO A 103 -5.27 20.89 37.43
CA PRO A 103 -5.99 21.50 36.32
C PRO A 103 -5.80 20.75 35.00
N SER A 104 -4.56 20.34 34.68
CA SER A 104 -4.28 19.60 33.45
C SER A 104 -4.77 18.15 33.51
N LEU A 105 -4.78 17.52 34.69
CA LEU A 105 -5.38 16.20 34.88
C LEU A 105 -6.89 16.24 34.69
N LEU A 106 -7.56 17.27 35.23
CA LEU A 106 -8.99 17.49 35.08
C LEU A 106 -9.37 17.74 33.62
N GLU A 107 -8.63 18.59 32.92
CA GLU A 107 -8.83 18.86 31.49
C GLU A 107 -8.76 17.56 30.67
N LYS A 108 -7.69 16.79 30.83
CA LYS A 108 -7.53 15.47 30.19
C LYS A 108 -8.66 14.50 30.54
N ALA A 109 -9.13 14.52 31.79
CA ALA A 109 -10.22 13.66 32.24
C ALA A 109 -11.55 14.02 31.55
N ILE A 110 -11.83 15.31 31.35
CA ILE A 110 -13.01 15.79 30.64
C ILE A 110 -12.89 15.50 29.13
N GLU A 111 -11.74 15.79 28.53
CA GLU A 111 -11.47 15.57 27.10
C GLU A 111 -11.56 14.09 26.71
N ALA A 112 -11.27 13.17 27.65
CA ALA A 112 -11.37 11.74 27.40
C ALA A 112 -12.80 11.27 27.07
N ASN A 113 -13.83 12.07 27.40
CA ASN A 113 -15.24 11.84 27.07
C ASN A 113 -15.67 10.36 27.20
N ARG A 114 -15.39 9.77 28.37
CA ARG A 114 -15.58 8.33 28.63
C ARG A 114 -17.06 7.95 28.64
N ASN A 115 -17.40 6.83 28.00
CA ASN A 115 -18.76 6.27 27.99
C ASN A 115 -18.87 5.17 29.06
N PRO A 116 -19.90 5.17 29.94
CA PRO A 116 -20.07 4.12 30.96
C PRO A 116 -20.18 2.70 30.39
N ASN A 117 -20.67 2.53 29.15
CA ASN A 117 -20.78 1.23 28.51
C ASN A 117 -19.43 0.60 28.15
N ASP A 118 -18.34 1.38 28.14
CA ASP A 118 -16.98 0.87 27.90
C ASP A 118 -16.36 0.24 29.16
N TYR A 119 -17.10 0.18 30.28
CA TYR A 119 -16.60 -0.27 31.58
C TYR A 119 -17.55 -1.28 32.23
N SER A 120 -16.99 -2.34 32.83
CA SER A 120 -17.76 -3.40 33.51
C SER A 120 -18.26 -3.01 34.90
N SER A 121 -17.68 -1.98 35.53
CA SER A 121 -18.00 -1.58 36.90
C SER A 121 -18.68 -0.21 36.93
N SER A 122 -19.99 -0.19 37.17
CA SER A 122 -20.74 1.04 37.41
C SER A 122 -20.19 1.82 38.61
N THR A 123 -19.84 1.14 39.70
CA THR A 123 -19.25 1.75 40.89
C THR A 123 -17.93 2.47 40.58
N ALA A 124 -17.06 1.88 39.76
CA ALA A 124 -15.80 2.53 39.37
C ALA A 124 -16.06 3.78 38.53
N PHE A 125 -17.08 3.74 37.67
CA PHE A 125 -17.48 4.89 36.85
C PHE A 125 -18.05 6.03 37.73
N ASP A 126 -18.93 5.72 38.67
CA ASP A 126 -19.50 6.69 39.61
C ASP A 126 -18.39 7.36 40.44
N ASN A 127 -17.44 6.58 40.97
CA ASN A 127 -16.27 7.11 41.70
C ASN A 127 -15.42 8.07 40.85
N TYR A 128 -15.25 7.78 39.56
CA TYR A 128 -14.55 8.65 38.62
C TYR A 128 -15.31 9.97 38.38
N ILE A 129 -16.62 9.91 38.20
CA ILE A 129 -17.46 11.10 38.04
C ILE A 129 -17.42 11.98 39.29
N ASP A 130 -17.48 11.38 40.48
CA ASP A 130 -17.38 12.14 41.73
C ASP A 130 -16.00 12.78 41.92
N ALA A 131 -14.92 12.07 41.58
CA ALA A 131 -13.58 12.64 41.60
C ALA A 131 -13.41 13.82 40.62
N ILE A 132 -14.07 13.80 39.46
CA ILE A 132 -14.12 14.94 38.54
C ILE A 132 -14.86 16.12 39.19
N LYS A 133 -16.04 15.89 39.78
CA LYS A 133 -16.81 16.96 40.44
C LYS A 133 -16.00 17.62 41.55
N ASP A 134 -15.30 16.84 42.36
CA ASP A 134 -14.43 17.33 43.43
C ASP A 134 -13.28 18.18 42.86
N ALA A 135 -12.62 17.69 41.80
CA ALA A 135 -11.57 18.43 41.12
C ALA A 135 -12.08 19.77 40.55
N VAL A 136 -13.24 19.78 39.88
CA VAL A 136 -13.90 20.99 39.36
C VAL A 136 -14.17 21.99 40.50
N ALA A 137 -14.70 21.51 41.63
CA ALA A 137 -15.03 22.33 42.79
C ALA A 137 -13.81 23.00 43.46
N ILE A 138 -12.59 22.56 43.15
CA ILE A 138 -11.33 23.12 43.65
C ILE A 138 -10.69 24.03 42.59
N VAL A 139 -10.60 23.57 41.34
CA VAL A 139 -9.92 24.28 40.25
C VAL A 139 -10.64 25.60 39.90
N TYR A 140 -11.97 25.56 39.84
CA TYR A 140 -12.82 26.68 39.42
C TYR A 140 -13.41 27.47 40.59
N ARG A 141 -13.00 27.19 41.82
CA ARG A 141 -13.45 27.94 43.01
C ARG A 141 -12.99 29.42 42.94
N PRO A 142 -13.84 30.38 43.36
CA PRO A 142 -13.45 31.79 43.42
C PRO A 142 -12.23 32.03 44.31
N ARG A 143 -11.20 32.69 43.77
CA ARG A 143 -9.91 32.86 44.43
C ARG A 143 -9.83 34.18 45.19
N GLY A 144 -9.56 34.10 46.49
CA GLY A 144 -9.23 35.26 47.34
C GLY A 144 -7.86 35.08 47.96
N ALA A 145 -6.95 36.05 47.77
CA ALA A 145 -5.55 35.90 48.21
C ALA A 145 -5.43 35.65 49.72
N SER A 146 -6.26 36.31 50.55
CA SER A 146 -6.25 36.16 52.01
C SER A 146 -6.76 34.81 52.51
N THR A 147 -7.57 34.10 51.73
CA THR A 147 -8.19 32.83 52.12
C THR A 147 -7.67 31.64 51.31
N PHE A 148 -6.87 31.87 50.26
CA PHE A 148 -6.46 30.85 49.30
C PHE A 148 -5.75 29.67 49.98
N MET A 149 -4.80 29.97 50.88
CA MET A 149 -4.03 28.93 51.59
C MET A 149 -4.89 28.08 52.53
N ALA A 150 -6.07 28.55 52.95
CA ALA A 150 -6.99 27.78 53.77
C ALA A 150 -8.07 27.05 52.95
N THR A 151 -8.42 27.59 51.77
CA THR A 151 -9.61 27.17 51.01
C THR A 151 -9.29 26.45 49.70
N HIS A 152 -8.06 26.54 49.19
CA HIS A 152 -7.66 25.93 47.91
C HIS A 152 -6.41 25.08 48.08
N ALA A 153 -5.31 25.66 48.57
CA ALA A 153 -3.99 25.01 48.63
C ALA A 153 -4.02 23.59 49.25
N PRO A 154 -4.71 23.35 50.39
CA PRO A 154 -4.72 22.03 51.03
C PRO A 154 -5.51 20.96 50.26
N TYR A 155 -6.37 21.37 49.32
CA TYR A 155 -7.28 20.48 48.61
C TYR A 155 -6.75 20.04 47.24
N PHE A 156 -5.73 20.70 46.68
CA PHE A 156 -5.17 20.33 45.38
C PHE A 156 -4.57 18.92 45.37
N GLU A 157 -3.75 18.57 46.37
CA GLU A 157 -3.12 17.26 46.44
C GLU A 157 -4.10 16.10 46.65
N PRO A 158 -5.05 16.16 47.61
CA PRO A 158 -6.07 15.14 47.75
C PRO A 158 -6.90 14.94 46.48
N ALA A 159 -7.34 16.03 45.83
CA ALA A 159 -8.14 15.92 44.63
C ALA A 159 -7.36 15.37 43.43
N ALA A 160 -6.08 15.75 43.27
CA ALA A 160 -5.21 15.17 42.24
C ALA A 160 -5.00 13.68 42.45
N THR A 161 -4.74 13.28 43.70
CA THR A 161 -4.56 11.88 44.07
C THR A 161 -5.82 11.06 43.85
N ASN A 162 -6.98 11.57 44.30
CA ASN A 162 -8.26 10.90 44.15
C ASN A 162 -8.66 10.76 42.68
N LEU A 163 -8.54 11.83 41.87
CA LEU A 163 -8.85 11.76 40.44
C LEU A 163 -7.94 10.77 39.71
N LYS A 164 -6.64 10.77 40.02
CA LYS A 164 -5.69 9.81 39.44
C LYS A 164 -6.01 8.36 39.84
N ALA A 165 -6.38 8.13 41.10
CA ALA A 165 -6.76 6.82 41.59
C ALA A 165 -8.07 6.34 40.95
N ALA A 166 -9.07 7.22 40.82
CA ALA A 166 -10.36 6.89 40.22
C ALA A 166 -10.22 6.57 38.72
N ILE A 167 -9.41 7.34 37.99
CA ILE A 167 -9.07 7.03 36.58
C ILE A 167 -8.42 5.64 36.47
N LYS A 168 -7.41 5.36 37.29
CA LYS A 168 -6.72 4.05 37.28
C LYS A 168 -7.66 2.90 37.61
N ALA A 169 -8.54 3.08 38.59
CA ALA A 169 -9.51 2.06 39.00
C ALA A 169 -10.55 1.81 37.90
N LEU A 170 -11.01 2.87 37.23
CA LEU A 170 -11.93 2.77 36.11
C LEU A 170 -11.29 2.07 34.91
N GLU A 171 -10.07 2.46 34.53
CA GLU A 171 -9.31 1.86 33.41
C GLU A 171 -9.04 0.36 33.62
N ALA A 172 -8.93 -0.10 34.87
CA ALA A 172 -8.81 -1.53 35.18
C ALA A 172 -10.09 -2.35 34.89
N THR A 173 -11.23 -1.69 34.65
CA THR A 173 -12.53 -2.32 34.40
C THR A 173 -13.01 -2.18 32.95
N GLU A 174 -12.15 -1.65 32.06
CA GLU A 174 -12.45 -1.49 30.63
C GLU A 174 -12.83 -2.83 29.99
N VAL A 175 -13.93 -2.82 29.26
CA VAL A 175 -14.39 -3.96 28.45
C VAL A 175 -14.14 -3.69 26.98
N SER A 176 -13.67 -4.71 26.26
CA SER A 176 -13.57 -4.62 24.81
C SER A 176 -14.95 -4.83 24.19
N THR A 177 -15.31 -3.97 23.26
CA THR A 177 -16.48 -4.22 22.41
C THR A 177 -16.13 -5.25 21.34
N GLY A 178 -17.06 -6.14 21.00
CA GLY A 178 -16.87 -7.06 19.89
C GLY A 178 -16.60 -6.32 18.58
N VAL A 179 -15.57 -6.75 17.84
CA VAL A 179 -15.17 -6.16 16.55
C VAL A 179 -15.74 -6.91 15.34
N GLU A 180 -16.51 -7.97 15.56
CA GLU A 180 -16.99 -8.85 14.50
C GLU A 180 -17.96 -8.17 13.53
N SER A 181 -18.67 -7.11 13.95
CA SER A 181 -19.50 -6.32 13.03
C SER A 181 -18.66 -5.69 11.91
N LEU A 182 -17.41 -5.30 12.19
CA LEU A 182 -16.48 -4.77 11.18
C LEU A 182 -16.10 -5.85 10.17
N LYS A 183 -15.88 -7.09 10.61
CA LYS A 183 -15.55 -8.19 9.70
C LYS A 183 -16.70 -8.47 8.74
N VAL A 184 -17.92 -8.55 9.28
CA VAL A 184 -19.14 -8.71 8.48
C VAL A 184 -19.29 -7.57 7.47
N ALA A 185 -19.13 -6.31 7.89
CA ALA A 185 -19.25 -5.16 7.00
C ALA A 185 -18.17 -5.14 5.88
N MET A 186 -16.94 -5.54 6.19
CA MET A 186 -15.87 -5.66 5.18
C MET A 186 -16.16 -6.77 4.17
N ASP A 187 -16.55 -7.95 4.65
CA ASP A 187 -16.78 -9.14 3.82
C ASP A 187 -18.03 -9.01 2.92
N GLN A 188 -19.00 -8.18 3.32
CA GLN A 188 -20.18 -7.89 2.47
C GLN A 188 -19.82 -7.25 1.14
N VAL A 189 -18.71 -6.50 1.09
CA VAL A 189 -18.29 -5.76 -0.12
C VAL A 189 -17.17 -6.47 -0.84
N ALA A 190 -16.20 -6.98 -0.07
CA ALA A 190 -15.01 -7.64 -0.58
C ALA A 190 -14.81 -8.96 0.17
N PRO A 191 -15.65 -9.97 -0.09
CA PRO A 191 -15.44 -11.28 0.51
C PRO A 191 -14.05 -11.82 0.12
N PRO A 192 -13.38 -12.52 1.05
CA PRO A 192 -12.08 -13.11 0.77
C PRO A 192 -12.20 -14.18 -0.32
N ASN A 193 -11.15 -14.32 -1.14
CA ASN A 193 -11.05 -15.40 -2.12
C ASN A 193 -10.54 -16.69 -1.47
N ASP A 194 -10.94 -16.95 -0.23
CA ASP A 194 -10.61 -18.14 0.53
C ASP A 194 -11.85 -18.78 1.15
N TYR A 195 -11.77 -20.09 1.38
CA TYR A 195 -12.80 -20.88 2.06
C TYR A 195 -12.16 -21.86 3.03
N ASP A 196 -12.91 -22.28 4.05
CA ASP A 196 -12.44 -23.29 5.00
C ASP A 196 -12.36 -24.65 4.32
N ASP A 197 -11.23 -25.32 4.49
CA ASP A 197 -11.04 -26.68 4.01
C ASP A 197 -12.02 -27.62 4.74
N PRO A 198 -12.96 -28.28 4.03
CA PRO A 198 -13.93 -29.19 4.65
C PRO A 198 -13.27 -30.43 5.26
N GLU A 199 -12.06 -30.80 4.81
CA GLU A 199 -11.32 -31.97 5.29
C GLU A 199 -10.34 -31.60 6.40
N ASN A 200 -9.85 -30.35 6.43
CA ASN A 200 -8.88 -29.86 7.42
C ASN A 200 -9.37 -28.58 8.14
N PRO A 201 -10.16 -28.73 9.23
CA PRO A 201 -10.70 -27.60 9.98
C PRO A 201 -9.59 -26.63 10.45
N GLY A 202 -9.64 -25.38 9.97
CA GLY A 202 -8.66 -24.34 10.30
C GLY A 202 -7.66 -24.02 9.18
N MET A 203 -7.62 -24.81 8.10
CA MET A 203 -6.89 -24.49 6.88
C MET A 203 -7.79 -23.71 5.90
N LYS A 204 -7.20 -22.76 5.18
CA LYS A 204 -7.85 -21.98 4.14
C LYS A 204 -7.38 -22.44 2.76
N LEU A 205 -8.33 -22.78 1.89
CA LEU A 205 -8.11 -23.00 0.47
C LEU A 205 -8.50 -21.73 -0.30
N TYR A 206 -7.93 -21.54 -1.48
CA TYR A 206 -8.19 -20.36 -2.30
C TYR A 206 -9.03 -20.73 -3.52
N TYR A 207 -10.02 -19.90 -3.81
CA TYR A 207 -10.75 -20.02 -5.08
C TYR A 207 -9.78 -19.75 -6.23
N GLU A 208 -9.85 -20.60 -7.25
CA GLU A 208 -9.11 -20.36 -8.49
C GLU A 208 -9.78 -19.24 -9.29
N TYR A 209 -9.01 -18.61 -10.18
CA TYR A 209 -9.40 -17.37 -10.85
C TYR A 209 -10.64 -17.48 -11.75
N ASP A 210 -11.11 -18.68 -12.08
CA ASP A 210 -12.29 -18.97 -12.89
C ASP A 210 -13.41 -19.66 -12.09
N ASP A 211 -13.23 -19.83 -10.77
CA ASP A 211 -14.27 -20.34 -9.89
C ASP A 211 -15.46 -19.35 -9.83
N PRO A 212 -16.72 -19.82 -9.88
CA PRO A 212 -17.89 -18.95 -9.77
C PRO A 212 -17.94 -18.10 -8.49
N ASN A 213 -17.31 -18.55 -7.40
CA ASN A 213 -17.25 -17.85 -6.12
C ASN A 213 -16.05 -16.90 -6.02
N TYR A 214 -15.17 -16.84 -7.02
CA TYR A 214 -14.05 -15.91 -7.03
C TYR A 214 -14.58 -14.47 -7.09
N ASN A 215 -14.23 -13.69 -6.07
CA ASN A 215 -14.61 -12.30 -5.97
C ASN A 215 -13.59 -11.40 -6.67
N TYR A 216 -14.03 -10.76 -7.75
CA TYR A 216 -13.25 -9.74 -8.46
C TYR A 216 -13.62 -8.37 -7.91
N ILE A 217 -12.68 -7.80 -7.16
CA ILE A 217 -12.78 -6.41 -6.71
C ILE A 217 -11.40 -5.76 -6.73
N GLY A 218 -11.26 -4.72 -7.54
CA GLY A 218 -10.02 -3.98 -7.68
C GLY A 218 -10.25 -2.48 -7.82
N LYS A 219 -9.15 -1.73 -7.88
CA LYS A 219 -9.19 -0.29 -8.12
C LYS A 219 -9.74 0.03 -9.51
N GLU A 220 -9.52 -0.89 -10.44
CA GLU A 220 -9.87 -0.81 -11.85
C GLU A 220 -11.39 -0.86 -12.08
N ASP A 221 -12.14 -1.44 -11.13
CA ASP A 221 -13.60 -1.58 -11.22
C ASP A 221 -14.37 -0.29 -10.87
N TYR A 222 -13.68 0.71 -10.30
CA TYR A 222 -14.31 1.89 -9.70
C TYR A 222 -13.59 3.18 -10.04
N VAL A 223 -14.27 4.31 -9.84
CA VAL A 223 -13.64 5.61 -9.92
C VAL A 223 -12.56 5.72 -8.83
N GLY A 224 -11.33 6.09 -9.22
CA GLY A 224 -10.17 6.00 -8.33
C GLY A 224 -10.32 6.77 -7.00
N TYR A 225 -10.98 7.93 -7.00
CA TYR A 225 -11.21 8.70 -5.77
C TYR A 225 -12.20 8.01 -4.82
N THR A 226 -13.28 7.40 -5.32
CA THR A 226 -14.26 6.70 -4.47
C THR A 226 -13.66 5.41 -3.91
N TYR A 227 -12.93 4.65 -4.74
CA TYR A 227 -12.26 3.43 -4.30
C TYR A 227 -11.16 3.69 -3.28
N GLY A 228 -10.34 4.74 -3.49
CA GLY A 228 -9.28 5.10 -2.55
C GLY A 228 -9.82 5.38 -1.15
N ARG A 229 -10.92 6.16 -1.05
CA ARG A 229 -11.57 6.45 0.22
C ARG A 229 -12.17 5.21 0.88
N TYR A 230 -12.89 4.38 0.12
CA TYR A 230 -13.42 3.12 0.62
C TYR A 230 -12.30 2.21 1.15
N ARG A 231 -11.22 2.05 0.39
CA ARG A 231 -10.06 1.23 0.78
C ARG A 231 -9.43 1.73 2.08
N ASP A 232 -9.25 3.05 2.23
CA ASP A 232 -8.66 3.62 3.44
C ASP A 232 -9.54 3.33 4.69
N GLU A 233 -10.86 3.42 4.56
CA GLU A 233 -11.79 3.07 5.65
C GLU A 233 -11.84 1.56 5.92
N ARG A 234 -11.82 0.73 4.87
CA ARG A 234 -11.73 -0.73 4.99
C ARG A 234 -10.44 -1.15 5.70
N ASP A 235 -9.32 -0.53 5.36
CA ASP A 235 -8.04 -0.83 6.00
C ASP A 235 -7.99 -0.33 7.46
N ASN A 236 -8.69 0.76 7.78
CA ASN A 236 -8.89 1.20 9.16
C ASN A 236 -9.75 0.20 9.95
N ALA A 237 -10.89 -0.23 9.41
CA ALA A 237 -11.75 -1.25 10.01
C ALA A 237 -11.00 -2.58 10.22
N ARG A 238 -10.21 -3.00 9.22
CA ARG A 238 -9.35 -4.17 9.29
C ARG A 238 -8.34 -4.09 10.42
N LYS A 239 -7.63 -2.96 10.57
CA LYS A 239 -6.68 -2.75 11.67
C LYS A 239 -7.33 -2.88 13.04
N ILE A 240 -8.54 -2.33 13.21
CA ILE A 240 -9.29 -2.46 14.46
C ILE A 240 -9.67 -3.92 14.71
N TRP A 241 -10.18 -4.63 13.70
CA TRP A 241 -10.53 -6.04 13.80
C TRP A 241 -9.31 -6.92 14.12
N GLU A 242 -8.22 -6.77 13.37
CA GLU A 242 -6.94 -7.49 13.54
C GLU A 242 -6.32 -7.23 14.92
N SER A 243 -6.49 -6.03 15.47
CA SER A 243 -5.98 -5.70 16.81
C SER A 243 -6.59 -6.54 17.94
N GLN A 244 -7.74 -7.18 17.70
CA GLN A 244 -8.42 -8.06 18.65
C GLN A 244 -8.27 -9.55 18.31
N GLN A 245 -7.62 -9.91 17.20
CA GLN A 245 -7.45 -11.30 16.81
C GLN A 245 -6.30 -11.94 17.58
N LEU A 246 -6.56 -13.15 18.09
CA LEU A 246 -5.56 -13.96 18.77
C LEU A 246 -4.90 -14.94 17.80
N PRO A 247 -3.63 -15.34 18.05
CA PRO A 247 -2.99 -16.38 17.27
C PRO A 247 -3.83 -17.65 17.27
N LYS A 248 -4.09 -18.22 16.09
CA LYS A 248 -4.80 -19.50 15.96
C LYS A 248 -3.89 -20.65 16.41
N ALA A 249 -4.47 -21.64 17.08
CA ALA A 249 -3.75 -22.85 17.45
C ALA A 249 -3.31 -23.61 16.19
N PRO A 250 -2.12 -24.24 16.18
CA PRO A 250 -1.76 -25.16 15.12
C PRO A 250 -2.74 -26.33 15.10
N VAL A 251 -2.93 -26.92 13.92
CA VAL A 251 -3.83 -28.05 13.71
C VAL A 251 -2.99 -29.28 13.38
N LEU A 252 -3.29 -30.40 14.03
CA LEU A 252 -2.66 -31.68 13.74
C LEU A 252 -3.47 -32.40 12.64
N PRO A 253 -2.81 -32.96 11.60
CA PRO A 253 -3.46 -33.81 10.61
C PRO A 253 -4.16 -35.02 11.25
N ALA A 254 -5.17 -35.58 10.57
CA ALA A 254 -5.95 -36.71 11.10
C ALA A 254 -5.12 -37.99 11.30
N GLU A 255 -4.10 -38.22 10.47
CA GLU A 255 -3.15 -39.34 10.57
C GLU A 255 -1.71 -38.81 10.45
N PRO A 256 -1.14 -38.24 11.53
CA PRO A 256 0.17 -37.60 11.45
C PRO A 256 1.29 -38.64 11.41
N THR A 257 2.27 -38.41 10.55
CA THR A 257 3.56 -39.09 10.64
C THR A 257 4.29 -38.69 11.94
N PRO A 258 5.25 -39.49 12.43
CA PRO A 258 6.04 -39.12 13.61
C PRO A 258 6.72 -37.75 13.50
N GLU A 259 7.18 -37.40 12.30
CA GLU A 259 7.82 -36.10 12.01
C GLU A 259 6.81 -34.94 12.07
N GLU A 260 5.60 -35.12 11.55
CA GLU A 260 4.52 -34.13 11.64
C GLU A 260 4.03 -33.93 13.07
N GLN A 261 4.01 -35.01 13.87
CA GLN A 261 3.68 -34.93 15.29
C GLN A 261 4.70 -34.10 16.07
N GLU A 262 6.00 -34.34 15.85
CA GLU A 262 7.06 -33.58 16.51
C GLU A 262 7.03 -32.10 16.09
N ALA A 263 6.78 -31.82 14.81
CA ALA A 263 6.60 -30.46 14.30
C ALA A 263 5.38 -29.76 14.93
N TYR A 264 4.26 -30.47 15.08
CA TYR A 264 3.07 -29.96 15.76
C TYR A 264 3.35 -29.63 17.23
N ASP A 265 4.01 -30.52 17.97
CA ASP A 265 4.30 -30.32 19.39
C ASP A 265 5.19 -29.08 19.60
N MET A 266 6.20 -28.89 18.74
CA MET A 266 7.03 -27.69 18.72
C MET A 266 6.23 -26.42 18.41
N ALA A 267 5.36 -26.47 17.39
CA ALA A 267 4.51 -25.36 16.99
C ALA A 267 3.50 -24.99 18.09
N TYR A 268 2.91 -26.00 18.75
CA TYR A 268 1.94 -25.81 19.82
C TYR A 268 2.60 -25.19 21.05
N ALA A 269 3.78 -25.67 21.45
CA ALA A 269 4.55 -25.06 22.54
C ALA A 269 4.89 -23.59 22.26
N ARG A 270 5.21 -23.25 21.01
CA ARG A 270 5.43 -21.86 20.58
C ARG A 270 4.14 -21.04 20.61
N TRP A 271 3.04 -21.62 20.14
CA TRP A 271 1.72 -20.98 20.14
C TRP A 271 1.27 -20.63 21.55
N VAL A 272 1.41 -21.50 22.54
CA VAL A 272 1.03 -21.22 23.94
C VAL A 272 1.73 -19.95 24.46
N ILE A 273 3.03 -19.82 24.22
CA ILE A 273 3.81 -18.64 24.62
C ILE A 273 3.31 -17.38 23.90
N ASN A 274 3.09 -17.48 22.59
CA ASN A 274 2.64 -16.36 21.76
C ASN A 274 1.21 -15.93 22.11
N TYR A 275 0.33 -16.89 22.41
CA TYR A 275 -1.05 -16.66 22.82
C TYR A 275 -1.09 -15.93 24.16
N ASP A 276 -0.35 -16.41 25.17
CA ASP A 276 -0.26 -15.74 26.47
C ASP A 276 0.30 -14.31 26.36
N ALA A 277 1.29 -14.11 25.49
CA ALA A 277 1.83 -12.79 25.21
C ALA A 277 0.80 -11.89 24.52
N ALA A 278 0.06 -12.41 23.54
CA ALA A 278 -0.99 -11.69 22.83
C ALA A 278 -2.14 -11.29 23.76
N VAL A 279 -2.61 -12.19 24.62
CA VAL A 279 -3.65 -11.90 25.62
C VAL A 279 -3.23 -10.77 26.57
N LYS A 280 -1.96 -10.71 26.99
CA LYS A 280 -1.44 -9.62 27.83
C LYS A 280 -1.24 -8.31 27.06
N ALA A 281 -0.94 -8.39 25.77
CA ALA A 281 -0.73 -7.23 24.90
C ALA A 281 -2.05 -6.61 24.42
N LEU A 282 -3.14 -7.38 24.41
CA LEU A 282 -4.46 -6.91 24.01
C LEU A 282 -4.86 -5.66 24.79
N ARG A 283 -5.47 -4.73 24.07
CA ARG A 283 -6.05 -3.51 24.60
C ARG A 283 -7.53 -3.49 24.26
N PRO A 284 -8.40 -3.07 25.20
CA PRO A 284 -9.82 -2.98 24.93
C PRO A 284 -10.10 -1.96 23.84
N VAL A 285 -11.00 -2.29 22.92
CA VAL A 285 -11.48 -1.37 21.89
C VAL A 285 -12.81 -0.77 22.33
N LYS A 286 -12.88 0.57 22.30
CA LYS A 286 -14.06 1.33 22.70
C LYS A 286 -15.21 1.14 21.72
N ALA A 287 -16.44 1.07 22.23
CA ALA A 287 -17.64 0.86 21.42
C ALA A 287 -17.82 1.95 20.35
N ILE A 288 -17.53 3.21 20.70
CA ILE A 288 -17.67 4.35 19.79
C ILE A 288 -16.69 4.27 18.61
N SER A 289 -15.49 3.72 18.82
CA SER A 289 -14.49 3.56 17.76
C SER A 289 -14.95 2.52 16.74
N VAL A 290 -15.51 1.41 17.20
CA VAL A 290 -16.10 0.36 16.35
C VAL A 290 -17.27 0.93 15.55
N ALA A 291 -18.24 1.56 16.23
CA ALA A 291 -19.42 2.13 15.59
C ALA A 291 -19.06 3.23 14.57
N TYR A 292 -18.07 4.07 14.87
CA TYR A 292 -17.59 5.08 13.95
C TYR A 292 -16.92 4.46 12.71
N ALA A 293 -16.05 3.47 12.90
CA ALA A 293 -15.39 2.77 11.79
C ALA A 293 -16.40 2.05 10.88
N GLU A 294 -17.40 1.39 11.47
CA GLU A 294 -18.47 0.72 10.74
C GLU A 294 -19.33 1.72 9.93
N ASN A 295 -19.73 2.83 10.55
CA ASN A 295 -20.49 3.89 9.87
C ASN A 295 -19.70 4.47 8.69
N ARG A 296 -18.41 4.79 8.90
CA ARG A 296 -17.54 5.30 7.85
C ARG A 296 -17.41 4.30 6.71
N LEU A 297 -17.12 3.03 7.02
CA LEU A 297 -17.01 1.98 6.02
C LEU A 297 -18.29 1.91 5.16
N ASN A 298 -19.46 1.79 5.78
CA ASN A 298 -20.75 1.72 5.08
C ASN A 298 -21.01 2.96 4.21
N LEU A 299 -20.74 4.16 4.73
CA LEU A 299 -20.91 5.41 3.98
C LEU A 299 -20.05 5.46 2.71
N TYR A 300 -18.81 4.98 2.76
CA TYR A 300 -17.92 5.00 1.58
C TYR A 300 -18.16 3.82 0.65
N THR A 301 -18.63 2.69 1.17
CA THR A 301 -19.18 1.59 0.36
C THR A 301 -20.33 2.09 -0.51
N ASP A 302 -21.32 2.78 0.08
CA ASP A 302 -22.48 3.31 -0.64
C ASP A 302 -22.12 4.37 -1.70
N ARG A 303 -20.92 4.96 -1.58
CA ARG A 303 -20.39 5.98 -2.50
C ARG A 303 -19.49 5.40 -3.58
N LEU A 304 -19.30 4.08 -3.64
CA LEU A 304 -18.52 3.45 -4.70
C LEU A 304 -19.22 3.65 -6.05
N VAL A 305 -18.52 4.31 -6.99
CA VAL A 305 -19.00 4.50 -8.35
C VAL A 305 -18.30 3.51 -9.26
N ARG A 306 -19.06 2.60 -9.87
CA ARG A 306 -18.55 1.59 -10.81
C ARG A 306 -18.12 2.22 -12.14
N VAL A 307 -17.08 1.65 -12.73
CA VAL A 307 -16.61 1.96 -14.09
C VAL A 307 -16.98 0.77 -14.99
N PRO A 308 -17.54 1.01 -16.20
CA PRO A 308 -17.84 -0.08 -17.13
C PRO A 308 -16.55 -0.76 -17.61
N ALA A 309 -16.59 -2.09 -17.73
CA ALA A 309 -15.45 -2.86 -18.22
C ALA A 309 -15.19 -2.65 -19.72
N VAL A 310 -13.92 -2.52 -20.08
CA VAL A 310 -13.41 -2.38 -21.46
C VAL A 310 -12.74 -3.69 -21.89
N LYS A 311 -13.22 -4.28 -22.99
CA LYS A 311 -12.83 -5.62 -23.46
C LYS A 311 -11.83 -5.61 -24.63
N ASP A 312 -11.54 -4.46 -25.22
CA ASP A 312 -10.76 -4.37 -26.47
C ASP A 312 -9.41 -5.09 -26.39
N ARG A 313 -8.64 -4.83 -25.33
CA ARG A 313 -7.33 -5.48 -25.09
C ARG A 313 -7.44 -7.00 -24.89
N LEU A 314 -8.51 -7.48 -24.27
CA LEU A 314 -8.75 -8.91 -24.10
C LEU A 314 -9.04 -9.54 -25.47
N ASN A 315 -9.90 -8.91 -26.27
CA ASN A 315 -10.26 -9.40 -27.60
C ASN A 315 -9.06 -9.40 -28.55
N GLU A 316 -8.22 -8.37 -28.53
CA GLU A 316 -6.94 -8.34 -29.26
C GLU A 316 -6.01 -9.49 -28.85
N THR A 317 -5.96 -9.79 -27.55
CA THR A 317 -5.13 -10.88 -27.02
C THR A 317 -5.66 -12.24 -27.45
N ILE A 318 -6.97 -12.45 -27.40
CA ILE A 318 -7.60 -13.70 -27.89
C ILE A 318 -7.29 -13.89 -29.38
N ALA A 319 -7.51 -12.87 -30.21
CA ALA A 319 -7.22 -12.94 -31.64
C ALA A 319 -5.73 -13.21 -31.93
N LEU A 320 -4.82 -12.62 -31.15
CA LEU A 320 -3.38 -12.88 -31.26
C LEU A 320 -3.05 -14.35 -30.94
N VAL A 321 -3.63 -14.88 -29.85
CA VAL A 321 -3.43 -16.27 -29.43
C VAL A 321 -4.02 -17.24 -30.45
N GLU A 322 -5.21 -16.97 -30.97
CA GLU A 322 -5.84 -17.77 -32.04
C GLU A 322 -4.98 -17.78 -33.32
N GLY A 323 -4.44 -16.62 -33.72
CA GLY A 323 -3.55 -16.52 -34.88
C GLY A 323 -2.18 -17.18 -34.70
N LYS A 324 -1.78 -17.46 -33.45
CA LYS A 324 -0.50 -18.09 -33.08
C LYS A 324 -0.73 -19.25 -32.12
N MET A 325 -1.76 -20.04 -32.39
CA MET A 325 -2.26 -21.03 -31.45
C MET A 325 -1.13 -21.98 -31.05
N PRO A 326 -0.82 -22.12 -29.75
CA PRO A 326 0.19 -23.06 -29.33
C PRO A 326 -0.29 -24.46 -29.71
N LEU A 327 0.61 -25.29 -30.23
CA LEU A 327 0.31 -26.69 -30.50
C LEU A 327 0.37 -27.45 -29.16
N ALA A 328 -0.53 -28.41 -28.97
CA ALA A 328 -0.58 -29.23 -27.75
C ALA A 328 0.72 -30.03 -27.51
N HIS A 329 1.45 -30.31 -28.59
CA HIS A 329 2.62 -31.18 -28.61
C HIS A 329 3.89 -30.33 -28.41
N GLY A 330 4.60 -30.55 -27.30
CA GLY A 330 5.72 -29.74 -26.83
C GLY A 330 5.56 -29.17 -25.41
N CYS A 331 4.41 -29.42 -24.76
CA CYS A 331 4.16 -29.07 -23.36
C CYS A 331 3.62 -30.28 -22.58
N SER A 332 3.84 -30.32 -21.26
CA SER A 332 3.25 -31.38 -20.43
C SER A 332 1.72 -31.26 -20.43
N ALA A 333 1.02 -32.39 -20.28
CA ALA A 333 -0.45 -32.42 -20.20
C ALA A 333 -1.02 -31.43 -19.16
N ALA A 334 -0.30 -31.23 -18.05
CA ALA A 334 -0.67 -30.27 -17.01
C ALA A 334 -0.51 -28.80 -17.46
N GLN A 335 0.49 -28.48 -18.28
CA GLN A 335 0.67 -27.14 -18.85
C GLN A 335 -0.41 -26.85 -19.90
N TRP A 336 -0.69 -27.83 -20.77
CA TRP A 336 -1.75 -27.71 -21.77
C TRP A 336 -3.12 -27.47 -21.13
N ALA A 337 -3.48 -28.27 -20.13
CA ALA A 337 -4.76 -28.12 -19.42
C ALA A 337 -4.91 -26.73 -18.77
N LYS A 338 -3.83 -26.14 -18.25
CA LYS A 338 -3.84 -24.77 -17.71
C LYS A 338 -4.08 -23.72 -18.79
N PHE A 339 -3.46 -23.87 -19.95
CA PHE A 339 -3.68 -22.98 -21.09
C PHE A 339 -5.11 -23.09 -21.62
N GLU A 340 -5.62 -24.30 -21.85
CA GLU A 340 -6.99 -24.53 -22.34
C GLU A 340 -8.03 -23.93 -21.40
N ARG A 341 -7.84 -24.12 -20.08
CA ARG A 341 -8.69 -23.51 -19.06
C ARG A 341 -8.64 -21.97 -19.09
N ALA A 342 -7.46 -21.38 -19.18
CA ALA A 342 -7.31 -19.93 -19.27
C ALA A 342 -7.92 -19.35 -20.56
N TYR A 343 -7.77 -20.05 -21.69
CA TYR A 343 -8.37 -19.69 -22.97
C TYR A 343 -9.89 -19.72 -22.91
N ASN A 344 -10.48 -20.81 -22.41
CA ASN A 344 -11.93 -20.93 -22.24
C ASN A 344 -12.49 -19.84 -21.32
N PHE A 345 -11.79 -19.54 -20.22
CA PHE A 345 -12.14 -18.44 -19.34
C PHE A 345 -12.09 -17.08 -20.05
N ALA A 346 -11.03 -16.81 -20.83
CA ALA A 346 -10.89 -15.57 -21.59
C ALA A 346 -12.00 -15.38 -22.63
N VAL A 347 -12.33 -16.44 -23.39
CA VAL A 347 -13.43 -16.42 -24.37
C VAL A 347 -14.78 -16.20 -23.68
N ALA A 348 -15.03 -16.86 -22.55
CA ALA A 348 -16.26 -16.66 -21.78
C ALA A 348 -16.39 -15.23 -21.25
N VAL A 349 -15.31 -14.64 -20.74
CA VAL A 349 -15.29 -13.24 -20.26
C VAL A 349 -15.46 -12.25 -21.41
N SER A 350 -14.88 -12.52 -22.59
CA SER A 350 -15.09 -11.73 -23.80
C SER A 350 -16.56 -11.73 -24.24
N ALA A 351 -17.22 -12.89 -24.16
CA ALA A 351 -18.63 -13.06 -24.49
C ALA A 351 -19.61 -12.52 -23.43
N ASP A 352 -19.15 -12.24 -22.20
CA ASP A 352 -19.99 -11.74 -21.11
C ASP A 352 -20.58 -10.36 -21.45
N THR A 353 -21.91 -10.24 -21.36
CA THR A 353 -22.70 -9.04 -21.64
C THR A 353 -23.33 -8.44 -20.39
N ASN A 354 -23.05 -9.01 -19.21
CA ASN A 354 -23.57 -8.51 -17.95
C ASN A 354 -23.03 -7.09 -17.68
N ALA A 355 -23.92 -6.17 -17.34
CA ALA A 355 -23.55 -4.81 -16.94
C ALA A 355 -22.68 -4.77 -15.66
N ASP A 356 -22.72 -5.84 -14.86
CA ASP A 356 -21.91 -6.01 -13.65
C ASP A 356 -20.54 -6.66 -13.90
N LEU A 357 -20.16 -6.88 -15.17
CA LEU A 357 -18.83 -7.38 -15.51
C LEU A 357 -17.74 -6.43 -14.96
N ARG A 358 -16.82 -7.02 -14.18
CA ARG A 358 -15.73 -6.31 -13.50
C ARG A 358 -14.53 -6.15 -14.44
N GLN A 359 -13.93 -4.96 -14.46
CA GLN A 359 -12.70 -4.69 -15.20
C GLN A 359 -11.55 -5.57 -14.69
N THR A 360 -11.50 -5.82 -13.38
CA THR A 360 -10.51 -6.74 -12.78
C THR A 360 -10.68 -8.16 -13.33
N LYS A 361 -11.91 -8.66 -13.55
CA LYS A 361 -12.15 -9.97 -14.18
C LYS A 361 -11.61 -10.01 -15.63
N VAL A 362 -11.83 -8.95 -16.40
CA VAL A 362 -11.31 -8.82 -17.77
C VAL A 362 -9.77 -8.80 -17.80
N ILE A 363 -9.14 -8.09 -16.85
CA ILE A 363 -7.68 -8.04 -16.73
C ILE A 363 -7.13 -9.41 -16.31
N THR A 364 -7.73 -10.06 -15.31
CA THR A 364 -7.33 -11.41 -14.88
C THR A 364 -7.40 -12.39 -16.04
N ALA A 365 -8.50 -12.39 -16.82
CA ALA A 365 -8.65 -13.24 -18.00
C ALA A 365 -7.56 -13.03 -19.05
N ARG A 366 -7.22 -11.76 -19.33
CA ARG A 366 -6.14 -11.42 -20.26
C ARG A 366 -4.79 -11.89 -19.75
N ASP A 367 -4.47 -11.58 -18.49
CA ASP A 367 -3.14 -11.83 -17.93
C ASP A 367 -2.87 -13.32 -17.75
N THR A 368 -3.86 -14.10 -17.28
CA THR A 368 -3.73 -15.56 -17.16
C THR A 368 -3.59 -16.23 -18.53
N LEU A 369 -4.30 -15.75 -19.55
CA LEU A 369 -4.15 -16.25 -20.93
C LEU A 369 -2.73 -15.99 -21.45
N ILE A 370 -2.20 -14.77 -21.31
CA ILE A 370 -0.85 -14.44 -21.78
C ILE A 370 0.21 -15.23 -21.01
N GLU A 371 0.07 -15.36 -19.70
CA GLU A 371 1.02 -16.08 -18.86
C GLU A 371 1.07 -17.57 -19.20
N THR A 372 -0.10 -18.21 -19.36
CA THR A 372 -0.17 -19.62 -19.74
C THR A 372 0.32 -19.84 -21.16
N TRP A 373 -0.08 -18.98 -22.11
CA TRP A 373 0.40 -19.04 -23.50
C TRP A 373 1.92 -18.94 -23.62
N LYS A 374 2.56 -18.03 -22.88
CA LYS A 374 4.03 -17.88 -22.86
C LYS A 374 4.77 -19.10 -22.29
N LYS A 375 4.14 -19.80 -21.34
CA LYS A 375 4.75 -20.97 -20.67
C LYS A 375 4.58 -22.26 -21.48
N THR A 376 3.68 -22.27 -22.45
CA THR A 376 3.56 -23.33 -23.45
C THR A 376 4.67 -23.12 -24.48
N THR A 377 5.80 -23.80 -24.30
CA THR A 377 7.03 -23.66 -25.10
C THR A 377 6.75 -23.68 -26.61
N GLN A 378 7.29 -22.71 -27.35
CA GLN A 378 7.30 -22.73 -28.80
C GLN A 378 8.58 -23.45 -29.25
N VAL A 379 8.46 -24.67 -29.79
CA VAL A 379 9.59 -25.39 -30.43
C VAL A 379 9.74 -24.81 -31.85
N PHE A 380 10.97 -24.41 -32.21
CA PHE A 380 11.31 -23.86 -33.52
C PHE A 380 12.50 -24.60 -34.12
N VAL A 381 12.73 -24.40 -35.42
CA VAL A 381 13.96 -24.80 -36.10
C VAL A 381 15.01 -23.69 -35.96
N GLU A 382 16.25 -24.08 -35.70
CA GLU A 382 17.42 -23.21 -35.53
C GLU A 382 18.54 -23.64 -36.49
N VAL A 383 19.19 -22.65 -37.12
CA VAL A 383 20.42 -22.80 -37.90
C VAL A 383 21.53 -21.94 -37.28
N PRO A 384 22.81 -22.35 -37.36
CA PRO A 384 23.94 -21.56 -36.86
C PRO A 384 23.91 -20.12 -37.38
N ALA A 385 24.24 -19.17 -36.52
CA ALA A 385 24.23 -17.76 -36.86
C ALA A 385 25.39 -17.41 -37.81
N GLU A 386 25.22 -17.67 -39.10
CA GLU A 386 26.10 -17.19 -40.16
C GLU A 386 25.31 -16.33 -41.16
N THR A 387 26.04 -15.42 -41.82
CA THR A 387 25.48 -14.50 -42.81
C THR A 387 25.21 -15.24 -44.12
N GLY A 388 23.93 -15.44 -44.48
CA GLY A 388 23.55 -16.03 -45.79
C GLY A 388 22.24 -16.82 -45.79
N TYR A 389 21.78 -17.32 -44.63
CA TYR A 389 20.57 -18.15 -44.54
C TYR A 389 19.31 -17.35 -44.20
N GLU A 390 18.19 -17.72 -44.80
CA GLU A 390 16.87 -17.15 -44.51
C GLU A 390 15.92 -18.23 -44.00
N ILE A 391 15.42 -18.05 -42.76
CA ILE A 391 14.30 -18.84 -42.24
C ILE A 391 13.03 -18.02 -42.37
N ASP A 392 12.16 -18.39 -43.31
CA ASP A 392 10.83 -17.82 -43.44
C ASP A 392 9.84 -18.64 -42.60
N ASN A 393 9.50 -18.13 -41.42
CA ASN A 393 8.53 -18.75 -40.51
C ASN A 393 7.06 -18.53 -40.91
N VAL A 394 6.79 -17.73 -41.94
CA VAL A 394 5.44 -17.51 -42.49
C VAL A 394 5.14 -18.56 -43.54
N ASN A 395 6.10 -18.80 -44.43
CA ASN A 395 5.94 -19.76 -45.55
C ASN A 395 6.61 -21.12 -45.30
N PHE A 396 7.33 -21.28 -44.19
CA PHE A 396 8.01 -22.50 -43.75
C PHE A 396 9.11 -22.98 -44.70
N TYR A 397 9.98 -22.06 -45.12
CA TYR A 397 11.16 -22.37 -45.92
C TYR A 397 12.46 -22.06 -45.17
N ILE A 398 13.50 -22.84 -45.45
CA ILE A 398 14.88 -22.55 -45.05
C ILE A 398 15.68 -22.40 -46.35
N ALA A 399 16.11 -21.19 -46.66
CA ALA A 399 16.77 -20.85 -47.92
C ALA A 399 18.25 -20.51 -47.72
N GLY A 400 19.04 -20.81 -48.75
CA GLY A 400 20.46 -20.44 -48.82
C GLY A 400 21.42 -21.45 -48.19
N LEU A 401 20.93 -22.61 -47.73
CA LEU A 401 21.79 -23.71 -47.27
C LEU A 401 22.50 -24.36 -48.45
N ALA A 402 23.79 -24.67 -48.29
CA ALA A 402 24.52 -25.56 -49.18
C ALA A 402 24.23 -27.04 -48.85
N ILE A 403 24.48 -27.92 -49.82
CA ILE A 403 24.17 -29.35 -49.72
C ILE A 403 24.94 -30.02 -48.57
N ASP A 404 26.21 -29.64 -48.38
CA ASP A 404 27.08 -30.13 -47.31
C ASP A 404 26.62 -29.68 -45.92
N GLU A 405 26.00 -28.51 -45.80
CA GLU A 405 25.47 -27.98 -44.53
C GLU A 405 24.23 -28.75 -44.05
N ILE A 406 23.41 -29.25 -44.98
CA ILE A 406 22.24 -30.09 -44.66
C ILE A 406 22.70 -31.43 -44.07
N ILE A 407 23.75 -32.02 -44.64
CA ILE A 407 24.30 -33.32 -44.25
C ILE A 407 25.00 -33.24 -42.88
N ASP A 408 25.66 -32.12 -42.58
CA ASP A 408 26.34 -31.89 -41.30
C ASP A 408 25.40 -31.52 -40.13
N THR A 409 24.08 -31.66 -40.33
CA THR A 409 23.05 -31.44 -39.29
C THR A 409 22.97 -29.98 -38.78
N PHE A 410 23.21 -29.00 -39.66
CA PHE A 410 23.13 -27.57 -39.31
C PHE A 410 21.72 -27.15 -38.91
N VAL A 411 20.70 -27.83 -39.42
CA VAL A 411 19.32 -27.60 -39.01
C VAL A 411 19.06 -28.39 -37.73
N SER A 412 18.68 -27.71 -36.66
CA SER A 412 18.39 -28.32 -35.36
C SER A 412 17.09 -27.78 -34.77
N ALA A 413 16.57 -28.45 -33.75
CA ALA A 413 15.38 -27.99 -33.03
C ALA A 413 15.79 -27.22 -31.77
N THR A 414 15.10 -26.12 -31.46
CA THR A 414 15.26 -25.44 -30.17
C THR A 414 14.57 -26.26 -29.06
N GLY A 415 15.29 -26.57 -27.98
CA GLY A 415 14.74 -27.26 -26.81
C GLY A 415 14.82 -28.80 -26.91
N VAL A 416 13.71 -29.50 -26.68
CA VAL A 416 13.63 -30.98 -26.65
C VAL A 416 13.13 -31.60 -27.96
N GLY A 417 12.97 -30.80 -29.01
CA GLY A 417 12.58 -31.29 -30.34
C GLY A 417 13.72 -32.03 -31.03
N THR A 418 13.38 -32.84 -32.03
CA THR A 418 14.32 -33.42 -32.99
C THR A 418 13.94 -32.99 -34.40
N VAL A 419 14.86 -33.07 -35.34
CA VAL A 419 14.55 -32.84 -36.76
C VAL A 419 14.72 -34.15 -37.53
N VAL A 420 13.84 -34.40 -38.49
CA VAL A 420 13.86 -35.54 -39.40
C VAL A 420 13.86 -35.00 -40.82
N PHE A 421 14.81 -35.44 -41.65
CA PHE A 421 14.91 -35.03 -43.04
C PHE A 421 14.21 -36.07 -43.92
N ASN A 422 13.27 -35.61 -44.74
CA ASN A 422 12.64 -36.39 -45.79
C ASN A 422 13.18 -35.90 -47.15
N GLU A 423 14.04 -36.73 -47.73
CA GLU A 423 14.68 -36.46 -49.02
C GLU A 423 13.66 -36.40 -50.16
N THR A 424 13.99 -35.65 -51.20
CA THR A 424 13.26 -35.74 -52.47
C THR A 424 13.62 -37.06 -53.17
N PRO A 425 12.87 -37.48 -54.22
CA PRO A 425 13.26 -38.63 -55.04
C PRO A 425 14.66 -38.53 -55.65
N GLU A 426 15.18 -37.30 -55.79
CA GLU A 426 16.47 -36.99 -56.40
C GLU A 426 17.58 -36.72 -55.36
N GLY A 427 17.24 -36.67 -54.06
CA GLY A 427 18.20 -36.52 -52.94
C GLY A 427 17.91 -35.35 -51.99
N LEU A 428 18.93 -34.94 -51.23
CA LEU A 428 18.91 -33.83 -50.26
C LEU A 428 18.99 -32.44 -50.93
N GLY A 429 18.26 -32.23 -52.01
CA GLY A 429 18.24 -30.99 -52.78
C GLY A 429 17.06 -30.07 -52.44
N THR A 430 16.85 -29.06 -53.28
CA THR A 430 15.66 -28.18 -53.20
C THR A 430 14.37 -29.01 -53.17
N GLY A 431 13.54 -28.77 -52.16
CA GLY A 431 12.30 -29.52 -51.92
C GLY A 431 12.40 -30.56 -50.80
N THR A 432 13.59 -30.78 -50.22
CA THR A 432 13.76 -31.61 -49.02
C THR A 432 12.89 -31.07 -47.89
N ILE A 433 12.20 -31.96 -47.18
CA ILE A 433 11.32 -31.57 -46.07
C ILE A 433 12.01 -31.87 -44.74
N VAL A 434 12.18 -30.84 -43.90
CA VAL A 434 12.63 -30.97 -42.51
C VAL A 434 11.41 -31.01 -41.61
N ASP A 435 11.09 -32.19 -41.12
CA ASP A 435 10.09 -32.42 -40.10
C ASP A 435 10.67 -32.15 -38.72
N LEU A 436 10.20 -31.07 -38.09
CA LEU A 436 10.41 -30.81 -36.68
C LEU A 436 9.50 -31.74 -35.88
N MET A 437 10.10 -32.66 -35.14
CA MET A 437 9.43 -33.71 -34.37
C MET A 437 9.57 -33.45 -32.86
N SER A 438 8.59 -33.92 -32.07
CA SER A 438 8.73 -34.08 -30.62
C SER A 438 8.39 -35.52 -30.25
N GLY A 439 9.41 -36.36 -30.06
CA GLY A 439 9.20 -37.80 -29.97
C GLY A 439 8.78 -38.38 -31.33
N ASP A 440 7.60 -39.00 -31.38
CA ASP A 440 7.04 -39.63 -32.59
C ASP A 440 6.07 -38.71 -33.38
N ASP A 441 5.75 -37.52 -32.86
CA ASP A 441 4.75 -36.62 -33.44
C ASP A 441 5.37 -35.47 -34.23
N LEU A 442 4.79 -35.20 -35.41
CA LEU A 442 5.16 -34.08 -36.29
C LEU A 442 4.64 -32.75 -35.73
N ILE A 443 5.55 -31.84 -35.40
CA ILE A 443 5.24 -30.46 -34.98
C ILE A 443 5.00 -29.57 -36.19
N ARG A 444 5.93 -29.61 -37.15
CA ARG A 444 5.95 -28.73 -38.33
C ARG A 444 6.91 -29.27 -39.38
N SER A 445 6.62 -28.98 -40.65
CA SER A 445 7.51 -29.29 -41.77
C SER A 445 8.04 -28.00 -42.38
N TYR A 446 9.34 -27.92 -42.57
CA TYR A 446 10.01 -26.85 -43.33
C TYR A 446 10.50 -27.41 -44.65
N THR A 447 10.48 -26.63 -45.72
CA THR A 447 11.07 -27.04 -47.00
C THR A 447 12.39 -26.33 -47.23
N ILE A 448 13.43 -27.08 -47.58
CA ILE A 448 14.74 -26.55 -47.90
C ILE A 448 14.75 -26.03 -49.34
N ILE A 449 15.29 -24.83 -49.52
CA ILE A 449 15.53 -24.19 -50.81
C ILE A 449 17.03 -23.95 -50.96
N ILE A 450 17.65 -24.59 -51.94
CA ILE A 450 19.07 -24.44 -52.27
C ILE A 450 19.16 -23.62 -53.54
N TYR A 451 19.72 -22.41 -53.45
CA TYR A 451 19.86 -21.55 -54.62
C TYR A 451 20.70 -22.24 -55.69
N GLY A 452 20.20 -22.27 -56.92
CA GLY A 452 20.85 -22.88 -58.07
C GLY A 452 20.55 -24.37 -58.28
N ASP A 453 20.07 -25.11 -57.27
CA ASP A 453 19.58 -26.49 -57.43
C ASP A 453 18.07 -26.46 -57.71
N ILE A 454 17.71 -26.45 -59.00
CA ILE A 454 16.32 -26.36 -59.47
C ILE A 454 15.73 -27.76 -59.66
N SER A 455 16.57 -28.73 -60.00
CA SER A 455 16.17 -30.11 -60.22
C SER A 455 15.83 -30.84 -58.90
N GLY A 456 16.41 -30.40 -57.78
CA GLY A 456 16.25 -31.00 -56.45
C GLY A 456 17.18 -32.19 -56.21
N ASP A 457 18.19 -32.39 -57.06
CA ASP A 457 19.09 -33.55 -57.05
C ASP A 457 20.33 -33.36 -56.16
N ALA A 458 20.32 -32.30 -55.33
CA ALA A 458 21.42 -31.93 -54.46
C ALA A 458 22.72 -31.66 -55.24
N SER A 459 22.61 -31.19 -56.48
CA SER A 459 23.72 -30.67 -57.28
C SER A 459 23.29 -29.37 -57.95
N THR A 460 24.24 -28.45 -58.14
CA THR A 460 24.01 -27.23 -58.93
C THR A 460 24.83 -27.34 -60.20
N ASP A 461 24.20 -27.78 -61.28
CA ASP A 461 24.90 -28.15 -62.50
C ASP A 461 24.27 -27.57 -63.78
N THR A 462 24.68 -28.10 -64.94
CA THR A 462 24.18 -27.64 -66.24
C THR A 462 22.70 -27.99 -66.49
N VAL A 463 22.14 -28.98 -65.78
CA VAL A 463 20.73 -29.35 -65.82
C VAL A 463 19.90 -28.22 -65.21
N ASP A 464 20.32 -27.67 -64.07
CA ASP A 464 19.63 -26.54 -63.43
C ASP A 464 19.70 -25.29 -64.31
N ALA A 465 20.88 -24.96 -64.83
CA ALA A 465 21.05 -23.84 -65.76
C ALA A 465 20.13 -23.98 -67.00
N LEU A 466 19.99 -25.21 -67.51
CA LEU A 466 19.08 -25.51 -68.62
C LEU A 466 17.60 -25.38 -68.21
N MET A 467 17.23 -25.76 -66.99
CA MET A 467 15.88 -25.59 -66.45
C MET A 467 15.52 -24.10 -66.30
N ALA A 468 16.42 -23.28 -65.75
CA ALA A 468 16.24 -21.82 -65.69
C ALA A 468 16.11 -21.20 -67.09
N LEU A 469 16.93 -21.65 -68.06
CA LEU A 469 16.85 -21.16 -69.44
C LEU A 469 15.55 -21.56 -70.15
N ARG A 470 15.09 -22.79 -69.94
CA ARG A 470 13.81 -23.26 -70.48
C ARG A 470 12.64 -22.51 -69.86
N THR A 471 12.70 -22.19 -68.57
CA THR A 471 11.66 -21.44 -67.87
C THR A 471 11.59 -19.99 -68.35
N SER A 472 12.74 -19.31 -68.47
CA SER A 472 12.81 -17.95 -69.03
C SER A 472 12.39 -17.86 -70.50
N SER A 473 12.41 -18.99 -71.22
CA SER A 473 11.88 -19.12 -72.58
C SER A 473 10.43 -19.63 -72.62
N GLU A 474 9.75 -19.72 -71.47
CA GLU A 474 8.38 -20.22 -71.28
C GLU A 474 8.16 -21.66 -71.80
N LEU A 475 9.23 -22.45 -71.92
CA LEU A 475 9.17 -23.83 -72.43
C LEU A 475 8.76 -24.84 -71.35
N ILE A 476 9.03 -24.52 -70.08
CA ILE A 476 8.63 -25.29 -68.91
C ILE A 476 8.13 -24.32 -67.83
N ALA A 477 7.27 -24.82 -66.94
CA ALA A 477 6.84 -24.11 -65.75
C ALA A 477 7.46 -24.78 -64.51
N LEU A 478 8.09 -23.96 -63.66
CA LEU A 478 8.60 -24.40 -62.37
C LEU A 478 7.51 -24.35 -61.31
N ASN A 479 7.61 -25.22 -60.30
CA ASN A 479 6.79 -25.08 -59.10
C ASN A 479 7.33 -23.95 -58.19
N SER A 480 6.62 -23.64 -57.10
CA SER A 480 6.99 -22.55 -56.20
C SER A 480 8.39 -22.70 -55.59
N ASN A 481 8.78 -23.91 -55.18
CA ASN A 481 10.09 -24.16 -54.56
C ASN A 481 11.22 -24.04 -55.58
N GLN A 482 11.00 -24.59 -56.78
CA GLN A 482 11.93 -24.49 -57.91
C GLN A 482 12.06 -23.04 -58.39
N THR A 483 11.00 -22.25 -58.28
CA THR A 483 11.02 -20.83 -58.64
C THR A 483 11.93 -20.04 -57.71
N LEU A 484 11.86 -20.31 -56.40
CA LEU A 484 12.74 -19.71 -55.40
C LEU A 484 14.20 -20.16 -55.58
N ALA A 485 14.44 -21.43 -55.89
CA ALA A 485 15.80 -21.92 -56.14
C ALA A 485 16.40 -21.36 -57.45
N ALA A 486 15.56 -21.06 -58.45
CA ALA A 486 16.00 -20.52 -59.74
C ALA A 486 16.33 -19.02 -59.70
N ASP A 487 15.73 -18.26 -58.79
CA ASP A 487 15.97 -16.81 -58.61
C ASP A 487 17.24 -16.58 -57.77
N VAL A 488 18.39 -16.87 -58.37
CA VAL A 488 19.69 -16.84 -57.68
C VAL A 488 20.22 -15.43 -57.44
N ASP A 489 19.65 -14.41 -58.08
CA ASP A 489 19.97 -13.00 -57.83
C ASP A 489 18.92 -12.24 -57.01
N ASN A 490 17.86 -12.95 -56.57
CA ASN A 490 16.79 -12.49 -55.69
C ASN A 490 16.06 -11.24 -56.22
N ASN A 491 15.82 -11.20 -57.53
CA ASN A 491 15.15 -10.09 -58.21
C ASN A 491 13.65 -10.36 -58.49
N ALA A 492 13.15 -11.52 -58.07
CA ALA A 492 11.78 -12.03 -58.27
C ALA A 492 11.41 -12.37 -59.73
N GLU A 493 12.37 -12.42 -60.66
CA GLU A 493 12.21 -12.71 -62.08
C GLU A 493 13.22 -13.74 -62.59
N ILE A 494 12.78 -14.96 -62.89
CA ILE A 494 13.65 -15.97 -63.51
C ILE A 494 13.93 -15.60 -64.95
N ASN A 495 15.17 -15.23 -65.25
CA ASN A 495 15.58 -14.82 -66.58
C ASN A 495 16.92 -15.46 -67.02
N THR A 496 17.45 -15.02 -68.16
CA THR A 496 18.69 -15.60 -68.71
C THR A 496 19.94 -15.28 -67.87
N LEU A 497 19.87 -14.26 -67.01
CA LEU A 497 20.93 -13.91 -66.07
C LEU A 497 21.06 -14.95 -64.96
N ASP A 498 19.95 -15.46 -64.42
CA ASP A 498 19.94 -16.55 -63.44
C ASP A 498 20.54 -17.82 -64.03
N ALA A 499 20.05 -18.21 -65.22
CA ALA A 499 20.59 -19.35 -65.94
C ALA A 499 22.10 -19.22 -66.21
N LEU A 500 22.57 -18.01 -66.53
CA LEU A 500 24.00 -17.73 -66.72
C LEU A 500 24.78 -17.80 -65.42
N LYS A 501 24.24 -17.29 -64.30
CA LYS A 501 24.87 -17.38 -62.98
C LYS A 501 25.00 -18.84 -62.54
N ILE A 502 23.94 -19.64 -62.65
CA ILE A 502 23.94 -21.08 -62.34
C ILE A 502 24.99 -21.80 -63.21
N LEU A 503 25.04 -21.52 -64.51
CA LEU A 503 26.04 -22.11 -65.40
C LEU A 503 27.47 -21.74 -65.02
N ARG A 504 27.71 -20.49 -64.60
CA ARG A 504 29.02 -20.04 -64.13
C ARG A 504 29.41 -20.71 -62.82
N TYR A 505 28.45 -20.95 -61.93
CA TYR A 505 28.67 -21.69 -60.68
C TYR A 505 29.01 -23.16 -60.97
N ALA A 506 28.22 -23.82 -61.81
CA ALA A 506 28.47 -25.20 -62.27
C ALA A 506 29.84 -25.36 -62.96
N ALA A 507 30.31 -24.33 -63.67
CA ALA A 507 31.64 -24.32 -64.29
C ALA A 507 32.79 -23.94 -63.34
N GLY A 508 32.51 -23.67 -62.07
CA GLY A 508 33.50 -23.24 -61.07
C GLY A 508 34.07 -21.83 -61.32
N LEU A 509 33.38 -21.00 -62.11
CA LEU A 509 33.78 -19.62 -62.41
C LEU A 509 33.34 -18.63 -61.32
N ILE A 510 32.38 -19.01 -60.48
CA ILE A 510 31.95 -18.32 -59.27
C ILE A 510 31.75 -19.37 -58.17
N THR A 511 31.88 -18.97 -56.91
CA THR A 511 31.74 -19.84 -55.73
C THR A 511 30.51 -19.51 -54.88
N SER A 512 29.76 -18.47 -55.26
CA SER A 512 28.50 -18.05 -54.65
C SER A 512 27.70 -17.23 -55.66
N PHE A 513 26.40 -17.01 -55.39
CA PHE A 513 25.50 -16.24 -56.25
C PHE A 513 25.37 -14.75 -55.90
N GLU A 514 25.98 -14.34 -54.77
CA GLU A 514 26.09 -12.95 -54.29
C GLU A 514 26.76 -12.00 -55.30
#